data_AF-A0A6M7UWN2-F1
#
_entry.id   AF-A0A6M7UWN2-F1
#
_cell.length_a   1.000
_cell.length_b   1.000
_cell.length_c   1.000
_cell.angle_alpha   90.00
_cell.angle_beta   90.00
_cell.angle_gamma   90.00
#
_symmetry.space_group_name_H-M   'P 1'
#
loop_
_entity.id
_entity.type
_entity.pdbx_description
1 polymer ?
#
loop_
_entity_poly.entity_id
_entity_poly.type
_entity_poly.pdbx_seq_one_letter_code
_entity_poly.pdbx_strand_id
1 'polypeptide(L)' 'MNVISESRSRPVADEIVPVALNGGRVTSGFREALFDAAARRGISVNELVLRATAEKLRDAGGHFSGVFHPGDMAAR' A
#
# COMPACT_ATOMS: atom_id res chain seq x y z
N MET A 1 -0.66 28.94 37.96
CA MET A 1 0.31 28.63 36.88
C MET A 1 0.16 27.14 36.59
N ASN A 2 -0.73 26.74 35.67
CA ASN A 2 -0.97 25.33 35.37
C ASN A 2 -0.16 24.94 34.14
N VAL A 3 0.87 24.12 34.35
CA VAL A 3 1.62 23.49 33.27
C VAL A 3 0.83 22.24 32.88
N ILE A 4 0.01 22.34 31.84
CA ILE A 4 -0.68 21.19 31.25
C ILE A 4 0.40 20.42 30.49
N SER A 5 0.86 19.31 31.08
CA SER A 5 1.74 18.37 30.39
C SER A 5 0.90 17.61 29.37
N GLU A 6 0.86 18.11 28.13
CA GLU A 6 0.34 17.36 27.00
C GLU A 6 1.24 16.14 26.81
N SER A 7 0.74 15.00 27.31
CA SER A 7 1.29 13.69 27.00
C SER A 7 1.06 13.47 25.51
N ARG A 8 2.04 13.88 24.70
CA ARG A 8 2.03 13.72 23.25
C ARG A 8 2.18 12.21 22.98
N SER A 9 1.07 11.49 23.01
CA SER A 9 1.01 10.09 22.59
C SER A 9 1.63 10.01 21.20
N ARG A 10 2.80 9.39 21.11
CA ARG A 10 3.43 9.14 19.81
C ARG A 10 2.43 8.34 18.99
N PRO A 11 2.11 8.74 17.75
CA PRO A 11 1.27 7.91 16.90
C PRO A 11 1.93 6.53 16.85
N VAL A 12 1.18 5.51 17.25
CA VAL A 12 1.61 4.12 17.13
C VAL A 12 1.85 3.90 15.64
N ALA A 13 3.08 3.55 15.28
CA ALA A 13 3.41 3.28 13.89
C ALA A 13 2.51 2.14 13.38
N ASP A 14 1.94 2.30 12.19
CA ASP A 14 1.14 1.24 11.57
C ASP A 14 1.99 -0.03 11.44
N GLU A 15 1.47 -1.14 11.95
CA GLU A 15 2.15 -2.43 11.92
C GLU A 15 2.23 -2.97 10.47
N ILE A 16 3.41 -3.41 10.07
CA ILE A 16 3.62 -4.05 8.76
C ILE A 16 3.26 -5.54 8.88
N VAL A 17 2.19 -5.95 8.21
CA VAL A 17 1.70 -7.34 8.21
C VAL A 17 1.81 -7.98 6.82
N PRO A 18 2.15 -9.28 6.72
CA PRO A 18 2.23 -9.96 5.43
C PRO A 18 0.84 -10.19 4.84
N VAL A 19 0.73 -10.10 3.51
CA VAL A 19 -0.47 -10.49 2.76
C VAL A 19 -0.12 -11.55 1.72
N ALA A 20 -0.79 -12.71 1.80
CA ALA A 20 -0.73 -13.76 0.79
C ALA A 20 -2.03 -13.76 -0.01
N LEU A 21 -1.96 -13.32 -1.27
CA LEU A 21 -3.12 -13.32 -2.17
C LEU A 21 -3.33 -14.73 -2.75
N ASN A 22 -4.00 -15.59 -1.98
CA ASN A 22 -4.35 -16.94 -2.43
C ASN A 22 -5.57 -16.91 -3.35
N GLY A 23 -5.53 -17.66 -4.46
CA GLY A 23 -6.71 -17.90 -5.33
C GLY A 23 -6.80 -17.07 -6.62
N GLY A 24 -5.79 -16.28 -6.96
CA GLY A 24 -5.76 -15.47 -8.19
C GLY A 24 -5.61 -16.30 -9.47
N ARG A 25 -6.72 -16.83 -10.01
CA ARG A 25 -6.77 -17.34 -11.38
C ARG A 25 -7.19 -16.21 -12.31
N VAL A 26 -6.31 -15.83 -13.24
CA VAL A 26 -6.53 -14.77 -14.21
C VAL A 26 -6.39 -15.32 -15.63
N THR A 27 -6.94 -14.62 -16.61
CA THR A 27 -6.71 -14.93 -18.02
C THR A 27 -5.22 -14.85 -18.36
N SER A 28 -4.72 -15.70 -19.26
CA SER A 28 -3.31 -15.71 -19.67
C SER A 28 -2.81 -14.35 -20.17
N GLY A 29 -3.59 -13.68 -21.03
CA GLY A 29 -3.23 -12.37 -21.55
C GLY A 29 -3.07 -11.30 -20.47
N PHE A 30 -3.93 -11.30 -19.45
CA PHE A 30 -3.76 -10.42 -18.29
C PHE A 30 -2.49 -10.76 -17.51
N ARG A 31 -2.21 -12.05 -17.29
CA ARG A 31 -0.98 -12.48 -16.62
C ARG A 31 0.25 -11.96 -17.36
N GLU A 32 0.31 -12.13 -18.68
CA GLU A 32 1.44 -11.65 -19.49
C GLU A 32 1.59 -10.13 -19.39
N ALA A 33 0.50 -9.38 -19.60
CA ALA A 33 0.51 -7.92 -19.51
C ALA A 33 0.93 -7.42 -18.11
N LEU A 34 0.49 -8.11 -17.04
CA LEU A 34 0.84 -7.77 -15.66
C LEU A 34 2.34 -7.98 -15.39
N PHE A 35 2.89 -9.12 -15.82
CA PHE A 35 4.30 -9.44 -15.62
C PHE A 35 5.21 -8.50 -16.44
N ASP A 36 4.85 -8.22 -17.69
CA ASP A 36 5.55 -7.28 -18.55
C ASP A 36 5.51 -5.84 -17.98
N ALA A 37 4.36 -5.40 -17.46
CA ALA A 37 4.25 -4.11 -16.78
C ALA A 37 5.13 -4.01 -15.53
N ALA A 38 5.21 -5.08 -14.72
CA ALA A 38 6.08 -5.14 -13.55
C ALA A 38 7.57 -5.11 -13.97
N ALA A 39 7.93 -5.90 -14.98
CA ALA A 39 9.29 -5.99 -15.51
C ALA A 39 9.79 -4.64 -16.04
N ARG A 40 8.99 -3.93 -16.85
CA ARG A 40 9.34 -2.59 -17.36
C ARG A 40 9.59 -1.55 -16.27
N ARG A 41 8.96 -1.71 -15.11
CA ARG A 41 9.10 -0.82 -13.95
C ARG A 41 10.22 -1.25 -13.01
N GLY A 42 10.81 -2.43 -13.20
CA GLY A 42 11.83 -2.98 -12.32
C GLY A 42 11.31 -3.33 -10.92
N ILE A 43 10.02 -3.65 -10.77
CA ILE A 43 9.39 -3.96 -9.48
C ILE A 43 8.73 -5.34 -9.50
N SER A 44 8.41 -5.87 -8.31
CA SER A 44 7.69 -7.14 -8.21
C SER A 44 6.22 -6.99 -8.64
N VAL A 45 5.60 -8.09 -9.09
CA VAL A 45 4.16 -8.12 -9.41
C VAL A 45 3.32 -7.79 -8.17
N ASN A 46 3.72 -8.29 -6.99
CA ASN A 46 3.06 -7.96 -5.73
C ASN A 46 3.08 -6.45 -5.47
N GLU A 47 4.24 -5.82 -5.67
CA GLU A 47 4.38 -4.39 -5.47
C GLU A 47 3.47 -3.60 -6.42
N LEU A 48 3.47 -3.97 -7.70
CA LEU A 48 2.62 -3.33 -8.71
C LEU A 48 1.14 -3.42 -8.35
N VAL A 49 0.66 -4.62 -7.99
CA VAL A 49 -0.75 -4.85 -7.64
C VAL A 49 -1.15 -4.12 -6.38
N LEU A 50 -0.31 -4.14 -5.34
CA LEU A 50 -0.61 -3.50 -4.07
C LEU A 50 -0.65 -1.97 -4.20
N ARG A 51 0.28 -1.36 -4.95
CA ARG A 51 0.24 0.09 -5.25
C ARG A 51 -1.01 0.46 -6.05
N ALA A 52 -1.29 -0.26 -7.14
CA ALA A 52 -2.47 0.00 -7.97
C ALA A 52 -3.79 -0.17 -7.19
N THR A 53 -3.84 -1.15 -6.27
CA THR A 53 -5.00 -1.36 -5.40
C THR A 53 -5.12 -0.26 -4.37
N ALA A 54 -4.01 0.19 -3.78
CA ALA A 54 -3.99 1.30 -2.82
C ALA A 54 -4.53 2.60 -3.42
N GLU A 55 -4.16 2.92 -4.66
CA GLU A 55 -4.74 4.07 -5.39
C GLU A 55 -6.27 3.97 -5.47
N LYS A 56 -6.79 2.81 -5.89
CA LYS A 56 -8.24 2.57 -5.98
C LYS A 56 -8.95 2.63 -4.64
N LEU A 57 -8.33 2.08 -3.58
CA LEU A 57 -8.90 2.11 -2.24
C LEU A 57 -8.97 3.54 -1.70
N ARG A 58 -7.95 4.38 -1.93
CA ARG A 58 -7.99 5.80 -1.56
C ARG A 58 -9.09 6.55 -2.30
N ASP A 59 -9.21 6.33 -3.61
CA ASP A 59 -10.25 6.97 -4.42
C ASP A 59 -11.66 6.53 -3.97
N ALA A 60 -11.79 5.34 -3.39
CA ALA A 60 -13.02 4.83 -2.77
C ALA A 60 -13.23 5.29 -1.31
N GLY A 61 -12.36 6.15 -0.75
CA GLY A 61 -12.46 6.65 0.63
C GLY A 61 -11.75 5.80 1.69
N GLY A 62 -10.90 4.85 1.29
CA GLY A 62 -10.06 4.08 2.20
C GLY A 62 -8.94 4.92 2.81
N HIS A 63 -8.71 4.76 4.11
CA HIS A 63 -7.68 5.48 4.88
C HIS A 63 -6.65 4.50 5.44
N PHE A 64 -5.37 4.71 5.10
CA PHE A 64 -4.21 3.96 5.60
C PHE A 64 -2.95 4.81 5.46
N SER A 65 -1.94 4.58 6.30
CA SER A 65 -0.74 5.44 6.33
C SER A 65 0.20 5.25 5.13
N GLY A 66 0.12 4.12 4.42
CA GLY A 66 0.92 3.81 3.24
C GLY A 66 0.70 2.38 2.76
N VAL A 67 1.42 1.96 1.72
CA VAL A 67 1.22 0.64 1.08
C VAL A 67 2.13 -0.43 1.69
N PHE A 68 3.42 -0.14 1.80
CA PHE A 68 4.43 -1.01 2.43
C PHE A 68 4.97 -0.37 3.71
N HIS A 69 5.13 0.95 3.68
CA HIS A 69 5.57 1.75 4.81
C HIS A 69 4.70 3.01 4.95
N PRO A 70 4.53 3.54 6.17
CA PRO A 70 3.90 4.83 6.37
C PRO A 70 4.57 5.92 5.51
N GLY A 71 3.76 6.68 4.77
CA GLY A 71 4.22 7.77 3.92
C GLY A 71 4.42 7.42 2.43
N ASP A 72 4.35 6.15 2.02
CA ASP A 72 4.53 5.72 0.62
C ASP A 72 3.60 6.45 -0.37
N MET A 73 2.47 6.96 0.11
CA MET A 73 1.39 7.58 -0.68
C MET A 73 1.28 9.10 -0.45
N ALA A 74 2.24 9.70 0.27
CA ALA A 74 2.19 11.12 0.68
C ALA A 74 2.53 12.12 -0.44
N ALA A 75 2.94 11.65 -1.63
CA ALA A 75 3.23 12.52 -2.77
C ALA A 75 2.02 12.60 -3.72
N ARG A 76 1.29 13.72 -3.64
CA ARG A 76 0.63 14.35 -4.79
C ARG A 76 0.71 15.86 -4.66
#